data_AF-A0A0F0GLM4-F1
#
_entry.id   AF-A0A0F0GLM4-F1
#
_cell.length_a   1.000
_cell.length_b   1.000
_cell.length_c   1.000
_cell.angle_alpha   90.00
_cell.angle_beta   90.00
_cell.angle_gamma   90.00
#
_symmetry.space_group_name_H-M   'P 1'
#
loop_
_entity.id
_entity.type
_entity.pdbx_description
1 polymer ?
#
loop_
_entity_poly.entity_id
_entity_poly.type
_entity_poly.pdbx_seq_one_letter_code
_entity_poly.pdbx_strand_id
1 'polypeptide(L)'
;MNDIVFPIGHYAGRRGDIHVVRVGWRPETLTADEFVVWVLAHGSGRAGKADWTVRDVLALADLPDVVNSLLVRGILAAVPAEPTGAPATLEFTRRHRMGGLLTGLGDTKADPGVHGVGVPGLATVAWLDDWSYELWQWGPLAPALWDVCEVRAKVLTELDQPLEPAQAVGSVLADLRLLLAHGCAYLDVVASSGQADDVTAADH
;
A
#
# COMPACT_ATOMS: atom_id res chain seq x y z
N MET A 1 19.65 4.94 3.08
CA MET A 1 18.80 5.05 1.88
C MET A 1 17.61 5.91 2.27
N ASN A 2 17.32 6.96 1.52
CA ASN A 2 16.17 7.86 1.79
C ASN A 2 14.91 7.45 1.01
N ASP A 3 14.95 6.32 0.31
CA ASP A 3 13.82 5.81 -0.45
C ASP A 3 12.62 5.54 0.45
N ILE A 4 11.44 5.87 -0.05
CA ILE A 4 10.15 5.59 0.57
C ILE A 4 9.91 4.09 0.54
N VAL A 5 9.55 3.49 1.69
CA VAL A 5 9.43 2.03 1.81
C VAL A 5 7.99 1.58 1.99
N PHE A 6 7.49 0.69 1.13
CA PHE A 6 6.14 0.15 1.24
C PHE A 6 6.18 -1.35 1.61
N PRO A 7 5.31 -1.81 2.53
CA PRO A 7 5.10 -3.22 2.76
C PRO A 7 4.26 -3.80 1.63
N ILE A 8 4.66 -4.95 1.10
CA ILE A 8 3.94 -5.69 0.07
C ILE A 8 3.28 -6.92 0.71
N GLY A 9 2.02 -7.13 0.35
CA GLY A 9 1.22 -8.28 0.70
C GLY A 9 0.15 -8.03 1.77
N HIS A 10 -0.66 -9.05 2.00
CA HIS A 10 -1.72 -9.05 2.99
C HIS A 10 -1.43 -10.07 4.11
N TYR A 11 -1.50 -9.66 5.37
CA TYR A 11 -1.29 -10.57 6.49
C TYR A 11 -2.35 -11.69 6.50
N ALA A 12 -1.90 -12.93 6.42
CA ALA A 12 -2.73 -14.13 6.35
C ALA A 12 -2.77 -14.91 7.68
N GLY A 13 -2.20 -14.33 8.74
CA GLY A 13 -2.19 -14.91 10.09
C GLY A 13 -0.85 -15.54 10.48
N ARG A 14 -0.87 -16.27 11.59
CA ARG A 14 0.29 -16.93 12.20
C ARG A 14 0.10 -18.44 12.21
N ARG A 15 1.16 -19.20 11.97
CA ARG A 15 1.20 -20.67 12.05
C ARG A 15 2.35 -21.11 12.94
N GLY A 16 2.07 -21.57 14.16
CA GLY A 16 3.14 -21.81 15.14
C GLY A 16 3.90 -20.52 15.42
N ASP A 17 5.20 -20.48 15.16
CA ASP A 17 6.06 -19.30 15.38
C ASP A 17 6.36 -18.47 14.13
N ILE A 18 5.77 -18.82 12.99
CA ILE A 18 5.93 -18.06 11.74
C ILE A 18 4.69 -17.24 11.40
N HIS A 19 4.93 -16.04 10.89
CA HIS A 19 3.90 -15.18 10.31
C HIS A 19 3.76 -15.46 8.82
N VAL A 20 2.55 -15.34 8.27
CA VAL A 20 2.29 -15.54 6.86
C VAL A 20 1.77 -14.24 6.25
N VAL A 21 2.41 -13.79 5.19
CA VAL A 21 1.97 -12.66 4.35
C VAL A 21 1.73 -13.18 2.94
N ARG A 22 0.58 -12.88 2.36
CA ARG A 22 0.26 -13.25 0.97
C ARG A 22 0.73 -12.14 0.03
N VAL A 23 1.65 -12.45 -0.88
CA VAL A 23 2.10 -11.57 -1.97
C VAL A 23 1.65 -12.16 -3.31
N GLY A 24 0.68 -11.54 -3.95
CA GLY A 24 -0.02 -12.12 -5.10
C GLY A 24 -0.67 -13.44 -4.69
N TRP A 25 -0.41 -14.52 -5.42
CA TRP A 25 -0.90 -15.85 -5.04
C TRP A 25 0.07 -16.63 -4.14
N ARG A 26 1.23 -16.04 -3.79
CA ARG A 26 2.28 -16.73 -3.04
C ARG A 26 2.17 -16.44 -1.53
N PRO A 27 2.11 -17.47 -0.68
CA PRO A 27 2.28 -17.29 0.75
C PRO A 27 3.78 -17.13 1.07
N GLU A 28 4.17 -16.00 1.61
CA GLU A 28 5.50 -15.73 2.16
C GLU A 28 5.48 -15.98 3.67
N THR A 29 6.46 -16.74 4.15
CA THR A 29 6.65 -16.96 5.59
C THR A 29 7.69 -15.98 6.12
N LEU A 30 7.39 -15.38 7.27
CA LEU A 30 8.22 -14.42 7.96
C LEU A 30 8.52 -14.92 9.38
N THR A 31 9.79 -14.82 9.76
CA THR A 31 10.21 -14.89 11.17
C THR A 31 9.63 -13.73 11.97
N ALA A 32 9.77 -13.75 13.30
CA ALA A 32 9.32 -12.65 14.16
C ALA A 32 10.00 -11.32 13.77
N ASP A 33 11.31 -11.33 13.55
CA ASP A 33 12.10 -10.15 13.17
C ASP A 33 11.70 -9.61 11.80
N GLU A 34 11.53 -10.49 10.82
CA GLU A 34 11.02 -10.12 9.49
C GLU A 34 9.62 -9.53 9.56
N PHE A 35 8.75 -10.12 10.39
CA PHE A 35 7.39 -9.62 10.58
C PHE A 35 7.39 -8.24 11.24
N VAL A 36 8.23 -8.00 12.25
CA VAL A 36 8.39 -6.67 12.87
C VAL A 36 8.82 -5.63 11.85
N VAL A 37 9.82 -5.94 11.02
CA VAL A 37 10.27 -5.05 9.95
C VAL A 37 9.15 -4.76 8.94
N TRP A 38 8.40 -5.78 8.53
CA TRP A 38 7.27 -5.62 7.62
C TRP A 38 6.14 -4.77 8.22
N VAL A 39 5.83 -4.95 9.51
CA VAL A 39 4.87 -4.11 10.24
C VAL A 39 5.35 -2.66 10.29
N LEU A 40 6.60 -2.42 10.66
CA LEU A 40 7.18 -1.06 10.73
C LEU A 40 7.19 -0.36 9.36
N ALA A 41 7.29 -1.10 8.26
CA ALA A 41 7.23 -0.53 6.92
C ALA A 41 5.86 0.08 6.56
N HIS A 42 4.77 -0.28 7.26
CA HIS A 42 3.46 0.38 7.07
C HIS A 42 3.51 1.87 7.41
N GLY A 43 4.44 2.27 8.27
CA GLY A 43 4.55 3.64 8.75
C GLY A 43 3.84 3.85 10.07
N SER A 44 3.57 5.12 10.36
CA SER A 44 2.86 5.53 11.57
C SER A 44 1.65 6.36 11.18
N GLY A 45 0.48 6.07 11.76
CA GLY A 45 -0.71 6.93 11.59
C GLY A 45 -0.47 8.38 12.05
N ARG A 46 0.55 8.63 12.89
CA ARG A 46 0.96 10.00 13.27
C ARG A 46 1.71 10.74 12.17
N ALA A 47 2.40 10.03 11.29
CA ALA A 47 3.10 10.62 10.14
C ALA A 47 2.12 11.01 9.03
N GLY A 48 0.91 10.44 9.02
CA GLY A 48 -0.13 10.73 8.05
C GLY A 48 0.34 10.42 6.63
N LYS A 49 0.35 11.45 5.78
CA LYS A 49 0.79 11.38 4.37
C LYS A 49 2.28 11.63 4.15
N ALA A 50 3.05 11.89 5.21
CA ALA A 50 4.48 12.15 5.10
C ALA A 50 5.24 10.90 4.63
N ASP A 51 6.40 11.14 4.00
CA ASP A 51 7.30 10.07 3.58
C ASP A 51 7.72 9.21 4.78
N TRP A 52 7.75 7.90 4.54
CA TRP A 52 8.26 6.92 5.49
C TRP A 52 9.31 6.09 4.78
N THR A 53 10.55 6.23 5.22
CA THR A 53 11.71 5.80 4.46
C THR A 53 12.30 4.51 5.00
N VAL A 54 13.14 3.87 4.19
CA VAL A 54 13.99 2.75 4.65
C VAL A 54 14.80 3.15 5.88
N ARG A 55 15.27 4.39 5.96
CA ARG A 55 16.01 4.90 7.13
C ARG A 55 15.16 4.89 8.39
N ASP A 56 13.88 5.25 8.31
CA ASP A 56 12.98 5.27 9.47
C ASP A 56 12.73 3.86 10.00
N VAL A 57 12.51 2.89 9.09
CA VAL A 57 12.38 1.48 9.47
C VAL A 57 13.67 0.96 10.12
N LEU A 58 14.83 1.27 9.55
CA LEU A 58 16.13 0.88 10.12
C LEU A 58 16.36 1.48 11.51
N ALA A 59 16.00 2.74 11.72
CA ALA A 59 16.16 3.42 13.00
C ALA A 59 15.27 2.80 14.11
N LEU A 60 14.16 2.18 13.75
CA LEU A 60 13.23 1.56 14.70
C LEU A 60 13.51 0.07 14.92
N ALA A 61 13.91 -0.65 13.87
CA ALA A 61 14.10 -2.10 13.93
C ALA A 61 15.52 -2.51 14.35
N ASP A 62 16.54 -1.73 13.97
CA ASP A 62 17.97 -2.07 14.11
C ASP A 62 18.34 -3.44 13.48
N LEU A 63 17.71 -3.77 12.34
CA LEU A 63 17.85 -5.06 11.64
C LEU A 63 18.14 -4.86 10.14
N PRO A 64 19.33 -4.33 9.76
CA PRO A 64 19.65 -3.97 8.38
C PRO A 64 19.63 -5.16 7.41
N ASP A 65 20.13 -6.32 7.84
CA ASP A 65 20.15 -7.52 7.01
C ASP A 65 18.74 -8.04 6.72
N VAL A 66 17.83 -7.92 7.68
CA VAL A 66 16.41 -8.29 7.54
C VAL A 66 15.71 -7.36 6.55
N VAL A 67 15.91 -6.04 6.68
CA VAL A 67 15.37 -5.07 5.73
C VAL A 67 15.83 -5.38 4.30
N ASN A 68 17.13 -5.62 4.11
CA ASN A 68 17.68 -5.95 2.80
C ASN A 68 17.12 -7.27 2.26
N SER A 69 17.01 -8.31 3.09
CA SER A 69 16.41 -9.59 2.72
C SER A 69 14.97 -9.41 2.21
N LEU A 70 14.14 -8.64 2.93
CA LEU A 70 12.75 -8.43 2.54
C LEU A 70 12.60 -7.57 1.27
N LEU A 71 13.50 -6.62 1.04
CA LEU A 71 13.57 -5.89 -0.23
C LEU A 71 13.90 -6.81 -1.40
N VAL A 72 14.92 -7.68 -1.24
CA VAL A 72 15.31 -8.65 -2.28
C VAL A 72 14.18 -9.64 -2.59
N ARG A 73 13.44 -10.07 -1.56
CA ARG A 73 12.28 -10.98 -1.70
C ARG A 73 11.04 -10.30 -2.31
N GLY A 74 11.03 -8.96 -2.41
CA GLY A 74 9.86 -8.19 -2.87
C GLY A 74 8.72 -8.16 -1.87
N ILE A 75 9.01 -8.39 -0.58
CA ILE A 75 8.07 -8.25 0.54
C ILE A 75 8.06 -6.82 1.06
N LEU A 76 9.17 -6.10 0.85
CA LEU A 76 9.22 -4.65 0.89
C LEU A 76 9.54 -4.12 -0.49
N ALA A 77 9.09 -2.92 -0.79
CA ALA A 77 9.50 -2.16 -1.96
C ALA A 77 10.09 -0.81 -1.54
N ALA A 78 11.17 -0.39 -2.19
CA ALA A 78 11.76 0.92 -2.04
C ALA A 78 11.50 1.75 -3.30
N VAL A 79 11.00 2.97 -3.11
CA VAL A 79 10.66 3.93 -4.16
C VAL A 79 11.49 5.20 -3.94
N PRO A 80 12.06 5.83 -4.99
CA PRO A 80 12.82 7.06 -4.83
C PRO A 80 12.09 8.14 -4.01
N ALA A 81 12.82 8.85 -3.16
CA ALA A 81 12.30 9.93 -2.30
C ALA A 81 11.67 11.09 -3.09
N GLU A 82 12.11 11.29 -4.34
CA GLU A 82 11.50 12.21 -5.29
C GLU A 82 10.70 11.38 -6.31
N PRO A 83 9.48 10.93 -5.97
CA PRO A 83 8.77 9.93 -6.75
C PRO A 83 8.29 10.46 -8.10
N THR A 84 8.04 11.76 -8.20
CA THR A 84 7.36 12.39 -9.35
C THR A 84 8.17 12.24 -10.64
N GLY A 85 7.62 11.50 -11.62
CA GLY A 85 8.22 11.30 -12.94
C GLY A 85 9.44 10.38 -12.97
N ALA A 86 9.92 9.85 -11.84
CA ALA A 86 11.05 8.94 -11.81
C ALA A 86 10.67 7.58 -12.43
N PRO A 87 11.45 7.02 -13.38
CA PRO A 87 11.09 5.77 -14.06
C PRO A 87 10.81 4.60 -13.12
N ALA A 88 11.59 4.46 -12.04
CA ALA A 88 11.39 3.41 -11.03
C ALA A 88 10.07 3.56 -10.28
N THR A 89 9.65 4.79 -9.97
CA THR A 89 8.35 5.07 -9.34
C THR A 89 7.20 4.74 -10.29
N LEU A 90 7.32 5.11 -11.57
CA LEU A 90 6.31 4.79 -12.58
C LEU A 90 6.18 3.27 -12.74
N GLU A 91 7.31 2.54 -12.80
CA GLU A 91 7.28 1.08 -12.81
C GLU A 91 6.63 0.52 -11.55
N PHE A 92 6.95 1.04 -10.36
CA PHE A 92 6.32 0.64 -9.11
C PHE A 92 4.79 0.75 -9.18
N THR A 93 4.26 1.89 -9.65
CA THR A 93 2.80 2.08 -9.75
C THR A 93 2.13 1.13 -10.76
N ARG A 94 2.83 0.70 -11.81
CA ARG A 94 2.29 -0.25 -12.79
C ARG A 94 2.31 -1.70 -12.30
N ARG A 95 3.22 -2.02 -11.38
CA ARG A 95 3.44 -3.39 -10.88
C ARG A 95 2.68 -3.70 -9.60
N HIS A 96 2.11 -2.70 -8.95
CA HIS A 96 1.40 -2.85 -7.69
C HIS A 96 -0.02 -2.33 -7.77
N ARG A 97 -0.88 -2.92 -6.95
CA ARG A 97 -2.30 -2.58 -6.81
C ARG A 97 -2.68 -2.55 -5.34
N MET A 98 -3.67 -1.73 -4.99
CA MET A 98 -4.19 -1.68 -3.64
C MET A 98 -5.33 -2.68 -3.44
N GLY A 99 -5.43 -3.27 -2.26
CA GLY A 99 -6.64 -3.92 -1.76
C GLY A 99 -7.24 -3.10 -0.62
N GLY A 100 -8.56 -2.93 -0.62
CA GLY A 100 -9.29 -2.21 0.42
C GLY A 100 -9.61 -3.12 1.61
N LEU A 101 -9.51 -2.57 2.81
CA LEU A 101 -9.93 -3.20 4.05
C LEU A 101 -10.99 -2.31 4.73
N LEU A 102 -11.70 -2.87 5.72
CA LEU A 102 -12.69 -2.16 6.54
C LEU A 102 -13.91 -1.67 5.72
N THR A 103 -14.73 -0.82 6.33
CA THR A 103 -15.97 -0.29 5.74
C THR A 103 -16.05 1.22 5.92
N GLY A 104 -16.60 1.91 4.92
CA GLY A 104 -16.87 3.34 4.98
C GLY A 104 -18.03 3.61 5.94
N LEU A 105 -17.80 4.51 6.88
CA LEU A 105 -18.75 4.89 7.93
C LEU A 105 -19.45 6.23 7.63
N GLY A 106 -19.05 6.90 6.55
CA GLY A 106 -19.56 8.20 6.12
C GLY A 106 -18.86 9.38 6.82
N ASP A 107 -19.38 10.57 6.55
CA ASP A 107 -18.96 11.81 7.20
C ASP A 107 -19.75 12.05 8.48
N THR A 108 -19.35 13.08 9.24
CA THR A 108 -20.18 13.62 10.32
C THR A 108 -20.60 15.04 9.97
N LYS A 109 -21.79 15.44 10.41
CA LYS A 109 -22.26 16.82 10.24
C LYS A 109 -21.32 17.87 10.85
N ALA A 110 -20.49 17.47 11.81
CA ALA A 110 -19.56 18.35 12.49
C ALA A 110 -18.31 18.66 11.64
N ASP A 111 -17.96 17.79 10.69
CA ASP A 111 -16.76 17.93 9.87
C ASP A 111 -17.02 17.46 8.42
N PRO A 112 -17.67 18.30 7.59
CA PRO A 112 -17.90 17.98 6.18
C PRO A 112 -16.57 17.84 5.43
N GLY A 113 -16.40 16.75 4.67
CA GLY A 113 -15.18 16.44 3.92
C GLY A 113 -14.17 15.57 4.67
N VAL A 114 -14.53 15.11 5.87
CA VAL A 114 -13.76 14.11 6.63
C VAL A 114 -14.59 12.85 6.80
N HIS A 115 -14.08 11.74 6.26
CA HIS A 115 -14.81 10.49 6.11
C HIS A 115 -14.24 9.41 7.02
N GLY A 116 -15.10 8.76 7.78
CA GLY A 116 -14.72 7.66 8.67
C GLY A 116 -14.59 6.35 7.91
N VAL A 117 -13.55 5.58 8.22
CA VAL A 117 -13.40 4.18 7.79
C VAL A 117 -13.15 3.32 9.02
N GLY A 118 -13.82 2.17 9.13
CA GLY A 118 -13.69 1.30 10.30
C GLY A 118 -14.59 0.07 10.28
N VAL A 119 -14.92 -0.43 11.47
CA VAL A 119 -15.80 -1.58 11.64
C VAL A 119 -17.17 -1.10 12.13
N PRO A 120 -18.26 -1.36 11.37
CA PRO A 120 -19.60 -0.93 11.76
C PRO A 120 -19.98 -1.40 13.17
N GLY A 121 -20.44 -0.47 13.99
CA GLY A 121 -20.87 -0.74 15.37
C GLY A 121 -19.73 -0.90 16.40
N LEU A 122 -18.46 -0.80 15.99
CA LEU A 122 -17.33 -0.88 16.92
C LEU A 122 -16.55 0.44 16.98
N ALA A 123 -15.75 0.72 15.96
CA ALA A 123 -14.82 1.84 16.00
C ALA A 123 -14.51 2.36 14.59
N THR A 124 -14.40 3.69 14.50
CA THR A 124 -13.71 4.36 13.38
C THR A 124 -12.21 4.15 13.58
N VAL A 125 -11.56 3.58 12.57
CA VAL A 125 -10.11 3.28 12.56
C VAL A 125 -9.31 4.46 12.00
N ALA A 126 -9.86 5.14 11.00
CA ALA A 126 -9.27 6.33 10.41
C ALA A 126 -10.33 7.36 10.00
N TRP A 127 -9.94 8.62 10.05
CA TRP A 127 -10.64 9.74 9.46
C TRP A 127 -9.81 10.22 8.27
N LEU A 128 -10.40 10.24 7.09
CA LEU A 128 -9.71 10.47 5.82
C LEU A 128 -10.25 11.75 5.17
N ASP A 129 -9.38 12.52 4.53
CA ASP A 129 -9.81 13.57 3.62
C ASP A 129 -10.41 12.98 2.33
N ASP A 130 -11.06 13.83 1.53
CA ASP A 130 -11.73 13.43 0.28
C ASP A 130 -10.84 12.58 -0.63
N TRP A 131 -9.58 12.98 -0.84
CA TRP A 131 -8.68 12.26 -1.76
C TRP A 131 -8.25 10.90 -1.24
N SER A 132 -7.96 10.79 0.07
CA SER A 132 -7.65 9.52 0.69
C SER A 132 -8.86 8.60 0.77
N TYR A 133 -10.05 9.16 1.01
CA TYR A 133 -11.30 8.40 1.02
C TYR A 133 -11.68 7.90 -0.38
N GLU A 134 -11.54 8.73 -1.42
CA GLU A 134 -11.75 8.30 -2.80
C GLU A 134 -10.76 7.20 -3.21
N LEU A 135 -9.48 7.33 -2.82
CA LEU A 135 -8.50 6.28 -3.06
C LEU A 135 -8.91 4.98 -2.36
N TRP A 136 -9.33 5.04 -1.10
CA TRP A 136 -9.82 3.86 -0.36
C TRP A 136 -11.04 3.21 -1.04
N GLN A 137 -11.99 4.04 -1.47
CA GLN A 137 -13.26 3.58 -2.03
C GLN A 137 -13.09 2.94 -3.41
N TRP A 138 -12.29 3.56 -4.28
CA TRP A 138 -12.20 3.19 -5.70
C TRP A 138 -10.89 2.53 -6.10
N GLY A 139 -9.80 2.79 -5.36
CA GLY A 139 -8.49 2.19 -5.61
C GLY A 139 -8.49 0.66 -5.71
N PRO A 140 -9.27 -0.09 -4.90
CA PRO A 140 -9.32 -1.55 -5.01
C PRO A 140 -9.94 -2.08 -6.32
N LEU A 141 -10.67 -1.23 -7.07
CA LEU A 141 -11.24 -1.58 -8.37
C LEU A 141 -10.24 -1.36 -9.53
N ALA A 142 -9.18 -0.59 -9.30
CA ALA A 142 -8.16 -0.32 -10.30
C ALA A 142 -7.24 -1.54 -10.48
N PRO A 143 -6.89 -1.93 -11.72
CA PRO A 143 -5.97 -3.03 -11.98
C PRO A 143 -4.57 -2.80 -11.36
N ALA A 144 -4.07 -1.56 -11.42
CA ALA A 144 -2.82 -1.11 -10.81
C ALA A 144 -2.96 0.31 -10.24
N LEU A 145 -1.98 0.74 -9.43
CA LEU A 145 -1.90 2.12 -8.94
C LEU A 145 -1.70 3.14 -10.07
N TRP A 146 -1.12 2.71 -11.19
CA TRP A 146 -0.98 3.55 -12.37
C TRP A 146 -2.35 3.99 -12.91
N ASP A 147 -3.32 3.09 -13.00
CA ASP A 147 -4.67 3.41 -13.47
C ASP A 147 -5.36 4.45 -12.55
N VAL A 148 -5.09 4.38 -11.24
CA VAL A 148 -5.55 5.40 -10.29
C VAL A 148 -4.95 6.77 -10.59
N CYS A 149 -3.66 6.82 -10.94
CA CYS A 149 -2.99 8.07 -11.31
C CYS A 149 -3.59 8.66 -12.59
N GLU A 150 -3.91 7.82 -13.58
CA GLU A 150 -4.58 8.24 -14.82
C GLU A 150 -5.98 8.80 -14.56
N VAL A 151 -6.78 8.11 -13.74
CA VAL A 151 -8.12 8.58 -13.36
C VAL A 151 -8.04 9.92 -12.61
N ARG A 152 -7.13 10.05 -11.63
CA ARG A 152 -6.97 11.29 -10.87
C ARG A 152 -6.56 12.46 -11.76
N ALA A 153 -5.61 12.25 -12.66
CA ALA A 153 -5.19 13.24 -13.65
C ALA A 153 -6.35 13.70 -14.55
N LYS A 154 -7.18 12.74 -15.00
CA LYS A 154 -8.38 13.04 -15.79
C LYS A 154 -9.39 13.88 -15.01
N VAL A 155 -9.73 13.49 -13.78
CA VAL A 155 -10.67 14.23 -12.92
C VAL A 155 -10.18 15.66 -12.66
N LEU A 156 -8.89 15.84 -12.33
CA LEU A 156 -8.33 17.18 -12.11
C LEU A 156 -8.36 18.03 -13.38
N THR A 157 -8.13 17.43 -14.54
CA THR A 157 -8.25 18.13 -15.83
C THR A 157 -9.69 18.58 -16.10
N GLU A 158 -10.70 17.77 -15.76
CA GLU A 158 -12.11 18.13 -15.85
C GLU A 158 -12.51 19.26 -14.87
N LEU A 159 -11.72 19.46 -13.81
CA LEU A 159 -11.86 20.55 -12.83
C LEU A 159 -10.98 21.77 -13.14
N ASP A 160 -10.54 21.93 -14.41
CA ASP A 160 -9.66 23.01 -14.87
C ASP A 160 -8.30 23.09 -14.14
N GLN A 161 -7.81 21.96 -13.62
CA GLN A 161 -6.51 21.81 -12.97
C GLN A 161 -5.69 20.74 -13.71
N PRO A 162 -5.22 21.02 -14.95
CA PRO A 162 -4.58 20.00 -15.78
C PRO A 162 -3.33 19.44 -15.10
N LEU A 163 -3.27 18.11 -15.04
CA LEU A 163 -2.19 17.36 -14.41
C LEU A 163 -1.92 16.11 -15.25
N GLU A 164 -0.66 15.84 -15.57
CA GLU A 164 -0.27 14.58 -16.20
C GLU A 164 -0.33 13.42 -15.20
N PRO A 165 -0.69 12.19 -15.60
CA PRO A 165 -0.75 11.04 -14.68
C PRO A 165 0.55 10.82 -13.87
N ALA A 166 1.71 11.05 -14.49
CA ALA A 166 3.00 10.94 -13.83
C ALA A 166 3.21 11.96 -12.69
N GLN A 167 2.51 13.10 -12.75
CA GLN A 167 2.53 14.13 -11.71
C GLN A 167 1.57 13.79 -10.55
N ALA A 168 0.54 12.97 -10.79
CA ALA A 168 -0.38 12.50 -9.74
C ALA A 168 0.25 11.47 -8.79
N VAL A 169 1.30 10.77 -9.22
CA VAL A 169 1.94 9.66 -8.50
C VAL A 169 2.30 10.01 -7.06
N GLY A 170 2.95 11.15 -6.82
CA GLY A 170 3.34 11.56 -5.48
C GLY A 170 2.14 11.66 -4.52
N SER A 171 1.05 12.28 -4.96
CA SER A 171 -0.18 12.41 -4.15
C SER A 171 -0.85 11.04 -3.89
N VAL A 172 -0.87 10.15 -4.89
CA VAL A 172 -1.47 8.81 -4.75
C VAL A 172 -0.66 7.96 -3.77
N LEU A 173 0.68 8.03 -3.82
CA LEU A 173 1.54 7.32 -2.88
C LEU A 173 1.44 7.87 -1.45
N ALA A 174 1.25 9.18 -1.30
CA ALA A 174 1.04 9.84 -0.01
C ALA A 174 -0.32 9.44 0.61
N ASP A 175 -1.39 9.38 -0.19
CA ASP A 175 -2.70 8.86 0.26
C ASP A 175 -2.60 7.37 0.62
N LEU A 176 -1.94 6.57 -0.23
CA LEU A 176 -1.72 5.15 0.03
C LEU A 176 -0.96 4.93 1.35
N ARG A 177 0.07 5.73 1.64
CA ARG A 177 0.80 5.68 2.92
C ARG A 177 -0.15 5.80 4.10
N LEU A 178 -1.02 6.80 4.09
CA LEU A 178 -1.99 7.01 5.15
C LEU A 178 -2.88 5.77 5.33
N LEU A 179 -3.41 5.22 4.23
CA LEU A 179 -4.27 4.04 4.27
C LEU A 179 -3.56 2.81 4.83
N LEU A 180 -2.31 2.58 4.43
CA LEU A 180 -1.51 1.46 4.93
C LEU A 180 -1.19 1.61 6.42
N ALA A 181 -0.79 2.80 6.85
CA ALA A 181 -0.42 3.07 8.24
C ALA A 181 -1.60 2.88 9.22
N HIS A 182 -2.83 3.07 8.75
CA HIS A 182 -4.06 2.83 9.51
C HIS A 182 -4.66 1.43 9.31
N GLY A 183 -4.08 0.58 8.46
CA GLY A 183 -4.64 -0.73 8.14
C GLY A 183 -5.97 -0.67 7.38
N CYS A 184 -6.24 0.44 6.68
CA CYS A 184 -7.40 0.62 5.81
C CYS A 184 -7.20 -0.02 4.43
N ALA A 185 -5.96 -0.37 4.09
CA ALA A 185 -5.61 -1.02 2.85
C ALA A 185 -4.39 -1.93 3.03
N TYR A 186 -4.12 -2.75 2.01
CA TYR A 186 -2.83 -3.40 1.81
C TYR A 186 -2.37 -3.18 0.36
N LEU A 187 -1.06 -3.23 0.14
CA LEU A 187 -0.48 -3.15 -1.19
C LEU A 187 -0.14 -4.55 -1.68
N ASP A 188 -0.39 -4.85 -2.95
CA ASP A 188 -0.14 -6.16 -3.54
C ASP A 188 0.47 -6.04 -4.93
N VAL A 189 0.96 -7.15 -5.47
CA VAL A 189 1.45 -7.19 -6.85
C VAL A 189 0.29 -7.34 -7.83
N VAL A 190 0.42 -6.74 -9.00
CA VAL A 190 -0.47 -7.02 -10.14
C VAL A 190 -0.27 -8.47 -10.57
N ALA A 191 -1.36 -9.19 -10.80
CA ALA A 191 -1.28 -10.58 -11.25
C ALA A 191 -0.65 -10.61 -12.65
N SER A 192 0.53 -11.23 -12.78
CA SER A 192 1.06 -11.59 -14.10
C SER A 192 0.16 -12.66 -14.71
N SER A 193 -0.32 -12.44 -15.94
CA SER A 193 -1.24 -13.31 -16.67
C SER A 193 -0.63 -14.66 -17.12
N GLY A 194 0.10 -15.37 -16.26
CA GLY A 194 0.86 -16.55 -16.64
C GLY A 194 1.14 -17.56 -15.53
N GLN A 195 0.36 -17.58 -14.45
CA GLN A 195 0.57 -18.53 -13.35
C GLN A 195 -0.74 -19.23 -12.96
N ALA A 196 -1.42 -19.80 -13.95
CA ALA A 196 -2.63 -20.61 -13.77
C ALA A 196 -2.47 -22.09 -14.19
N ASP A 197 -1.31 -22.53 -14.69
CA ASP A 197 -1.19 -23.83 -15.37
C ASP A 197 -0.26 -24.86 -14.68
N ASP A 198 -0.06 -24.83 -13.36
CA ASP A 198 0.75 -25.87 -12.69
C ASP A 198 0.15 -26.39 -11.37
N VAL A 199 -1.17 -26.62 -11.37
CA VAL A 199 -1.86 -27.38 -10.31
C VAL A 199 -2.80 -28.41 -10.92
N THR A 200 -2.29 -29.26 -11.82
CA THR A 200 -2.92 -30.55 -12.17
C THR A 200 -1.89 -31.49 -12.79
N ALA A 201 -1.01 -32.10 -11.98
CA ALA A 201 -0.32 -33.35 -12.33
C ALA A 201 0.42 -33.95 -11.12
N ALA A 202 -0.31 -34.35 -10.09
CA ALA A 202 0.18 -35.32 -9.11
C ALA A 202 -1.02 -36.01 -8.45
N ASP A 203 -1.68 -36.88 -9.19
CA ASP A 203 -2.44 -38.02 -8.67
C ASP A 203 -2.81 -38.90 -9.86
N HIS A 204 -2.01 -39.95 -10.08
CA HIS A 204 -2.38 -41.30 -10.55
C HIS A 204 -1.13 -42.18 -10.66
#